data_AF-A0A6A5ZQD6-F1
#
_entry.id   AF-A0A6A5ZQD6-F1
#
_cell.length_a   1.000
_cell.length_b   1.000
_cell.length_c   1.000
_cell.angle_alpha   90.00
_cell.angle_beta   90.00
_cell.angle_gamma   90.00
#
_symmetry.space_group_name_H-M   'P 1'
#
loop_
_entity.id
_entity.type
_entity.pdbx_description
1 polymer ?
#
loop_
_entity_poly.entity_id
_entity_poly.type
_entity_poly.pdbx_seq_one_letter_code
_entity_poly.pdbx_strand_id
1 'polypeptide(L)'
;MSSSTVSVSAATPTQHPFQMKIDMIKPSKAEINFVVMDYLISEGYPRAAQKFAKEANLQLPYDQQDGIHSRVEIRNAIHAGDIDTAINKINDMNPQILDTDPALHFALLRLQLIELIRTCTATANADITPALNFASAQLAPRAATNSGFLKDLELTMSLLIFLPSENLQPQLDELLKPGLRRSVADRVNEALLLSSNKRGEARVRQLVRMRAWAEETARHQGKDLPPALPLGLQVSPGADGVMDDAMVP
;
A
#
# COMPACT_ATOMS: atom_id res chain seq x y z
N MET A 1 47.94 34.70 41.50
CA MET A 1 47.47 33.47 40.82
C MET A 1 46.21 33.85 40.06
N SER A 2 46.35 34.12 38.76
CA SER A 2 45.24 34.50 37.90
C SER A 2 45.01 33.34 36.94
N SER A 3 43.98 32.54 37.22
CA SER A 3 43.58 31.44 36.35
C SER A 3 42.67 31.99 35.26
N SER A 4 43.20 32.11 34.05
CA SER A 4 42.41 32.38 32.84
C SER A 4 41.64 31.11 32.47
N THR A 5 40.31 31.17 32.53
CA THR A 5 39.43 30.15 31.97
C THR A 5 39.40 30.29 30.45
N VAL A 6 39.93 29.28 29.74
CA VAL A 6 39.89 29.23 28.28
C VAL A 6 38.50 28.73 27.86
N SER A 7 37.73 29.60 27.23
CA SER A 7 36.46 29.24 26.59
C SER A 7 36.74 28.35 25.38
N VAL A 8 36.30 27.10 25.42
CA VAL A 8 36.40 26.18 24.28
C VAL A 8 35.22 26.44 23.35
N SER A 9 35.50 27.04 22.19
CA SER A 9 34.52 27.22 21.11
C SER A 9 34.03 25.86 20.62
N ALA A 10 32.72 25.62 20.69
CA ALA A 10 32.09 24.43 20.14
C ALA A 10 32.33 24.36 18.62
N ALA A 11 33.00 23.29 18.16
CA ALA A 11 33.23 23.05 16.75
C ALA A 11 31.88 22.83 16.04
N THR A 12 31.64 23.59 14.97
CA THR A 12 30.49 23.41 14.07
C THR A 12 30.53 21.99 13.49
N PRO A 13 29.43 21.21 13.48
CA PRO A 13 29.44 19.89 12.87
C PRO A 13 29.78 20.02 11.39
N THR A 14 30.92 19.49 10.97
CA THR A 14 31.27 19.38 9.54
C THR A 14 30.23 18.52 8.85
N GLN A 15 29.40 19.13 8.01
CA GLN A 15 28.42 18.41 7.19
C GLN A 15 29.14 17.38 6.30
N HIS A 16 28.62 16.16 6.28
CA HIS A 16 29.18 15.08 5.46
C HIS A 16 29.21 15.47 3.97
N PRO A 17 30.25 15.10 3.19
CA PRO A 17 30.36 15.48 1.76
C PRO A 17 29.16 15.03 0.91
N PHE A 18 28.54 13.92 1.29
CA PHE A 18 27.28 13.46 0.72
C PHE A 18 26.12 14.46 0.92
N GLN A 19 25.98 15.02 2.13
CA GLN A 19 24.92 15.99 2.43
C GLN A 19 25.12 17.28 1.61
N MET A 20 26.35 17.74 1.48
CA MET A 20 26.67 18.90 0.62
C MET A 20 26.27 18.66 -0.84
N LYS A 21 26.48 17.44 -1.35
CA LYS A 21 26.04 17.07 -2.71
C LYS A 21 24.53 17.04 -2.85
N ILE A 22 23.81 16.58 -1.82
CA ILE A 22 22.33 16.62 -1.81
C ILE A 22 21.84 18.07 -1.85
N ASP A 23 22.41 18.94 -1.03
CA ASP A 23 21.97 20.34 -0.91
C ASP A 23 22.20 21.13 -2.22
N MET A 24 23.14 20.68 -3.07
CA MET A 24 23.36 21.23 -4.40
C MET A 24 22.31 20.78 -5.44
N ILE A 25 21.63 19.65 -5.22
CA ILE A 25 20.60 19.14 -6.14
C ILE A 25 19.26 19.80 -5.80
N LYS A 26 18.79 20.68 -6.68
CA LYS A 26 17.48 21.31 -6.58
C LYS A 26 16.52 20.65 -7.57
N PRO A 27 15.67 19.70 -7.15
CA PRO A 27 14.65 19.14 -8.01
C PRO A 27 13.65 20.21 -8.44
N SER A 28 13.11 20.08 -9.65
CA SER A 28 12.10 21.01 -10.14
C SER A 28 10.79 20.83 -9.36
N LYS A 29 10.18 21.93 -8.92
CA LYS A 29 8.87 21.92 -8.27
C LYS A 29 7.81 21.26 -9.17
N ALA A 30 7.89 21.46 -10.48
CA ALA A 30 6.95 20.86 -11.44
C ALA A 30 7.07 19.34 -11.48
N GLU A 31 8.30 18.80 -11.42
CA GLU A 31 8.54 17.35 -11.40
C GLU A 31 8.07 16.72 -10.09
N ILE A 32 8.32 17.38 -8.95
CA ILE A 32 7.80 16.94 -7.65
C ILE A 32 6.28 16.90 -7.69
N ASN A 33 5.65 17.97 -8.17
CA ASN A 33 4.20 18.04 -8.28
C ASN A 33 3.64 16.93 -9.19
N PHE A 34 4.31 16.65 -10.31
CA PHE A 34 3.92 15.54 -11.19
C PHE A 34 3.99 14.19 -10.45
N VAL A 35 5.08 13.94 -9.74
CA VAL A 35 5.30 12.69 -9.01
C VAL A 35 4.29 12.51 -7.87
N VAL A 36 3.96 13.58 -7.14
CA VAL A 36 2.91 13.59 -6.12
C VAL A 36 1.54 13.34 -6.74
N MET A 37 1.23 14.03 -7.86
CA MET A 37 -0.04 13.84 -8.55
C MET A 37 -0.21 12.40 -9.07
N ASP A 38 0.84 11.86 -9.69
CA ASP A 38 0.89 10.48 -10.16
C ASP A 38 0.60 9.48 -9.03
N TYR A 39 1.16 9.70 -7.84
CA TYR A 39 0.86 8.90 -6.66
C TYR A 39 -0.61 9.03 -6.23
N LEU A 40 -1.13 10.25 -6.10
CA LEU A 40 -2.53 10.48 -5.68
C LEU A 40 -3.53 9.84 -6.65
N ILE A 41 -3.22 9.86 -7.95
CA ILE A 41 -4.04 9.22 -8.98
C ILE A 41 -3.90 7.69 -8.92
N SER A 42 -2.67 7.18 -8.90
CA SER A 42 -2.40 5.73 -8.99
C SER A 42 -2.90 4.98 -7.77
N GLU A 43 -2.78 5.57 -6.58
CA GLU A 43 -3.25 5.00 -5.30
C GLU A 43 -4.72 5.30 -5.00
N GLY A 44 -5.43 6.03 -5.86
CA GLY A 44 -6.86 6.26 -5.67
C GLY A 44 -7.20 7.22 -4.53
N TYR A 45 -6.63 8.43 -4.56
CA TYR A 45 -6.98 9.53 -3.65
C TYR A 45 -7.64 10.70 -4.42
N PRO A 46 -8.87 10.55 -4.93
CA PRO A 46 -9.48 11.50 -5.87
C PRO A 46 -9.65 12.91 -5.27
N ARG A 47 -10.12 13.00 -4.02
CA ARG A 47 -10.32 14.30 -3.35
C ARG A 47 -8.98 15.02 -3.10
N ALA A 48 -7.95 14.28 -2.74
CA ALA A 48 -6.62 14.84 -2.53
C ALA A 48 -6.02 15.29 -3.87
N ALA A 49 -6.13 14.47 -4.92
CA ALA A 49 -5.70 14.82 -6.27
C ALA A 49 -6.39 16.09 -6.78
N GLN A 50 -7.70 16.23 -6.58
CA GLN A 50 -8.45 17.44 -6.97
C GLN A 50 -7.99 18.70 -6.22
N LYS A 51 -7.83 18.61 -4.90
CA LYS A 51 -7.33 19.75 -4.10
C LYS A 51 -5.91 20.12 -4.49
N PHE A 52 -5.05 19.13 -4.63
CA PHE A 52 -3.66 19.31 -5.04
C PHE A 52 -3.55 19.90 -6.45
N ALA A 53 -4.40 19.49 -7.39
CA ALA A 53 -4.44 20.05 -8.74
C ALA A 53 -4.76 21.55 -8.73
N LYS A 54 -5.76 21.95 -7.93
CA LYS A 54 -6.15 23.36 -7.77
C LYS A 54 -5.02 24.20 -7.17
N GLU A 55 -4.34 23.68 -6.15
CA GLU A 55 -3.26 24.38 -5.46
C GLU A 55 -1.97 24.45 -6.29
N ALA A 56 -1.64 23.37 -7.00
CA ALA A 56 -0.46 23.27 -7.86
C ALA A 56 -0.69 23.85 -9.28
N ASN A 57 -1.87 24.39 -9.56
CA ASN A 57 -2.31 24.88 -10.87
C ASN A 57 -2.10 23.84 -12.01
N LEU A 58 -2.38 22.57 -11.71
CA LEU A 58 -2.30 21.46 -12.65
C LEU A 58 -3.68 21.16 -13.25
N GLN A 59 -3.71 20.86 -14.55
CA GLN A 59 -4.93 20.42 -15.23
C GLN A 59 -5.08 18.91 -15.08
N LEU A 60 -6.21 18.45 -14.52
CA LEU A 60 -6.58 17.04 -14.48
C LEU A 60 -7.48 16.72 -15.68
N PRO A 61 -7.13 15.73 -16.52
CA PRO A 61 -8.06 15.19 -17.51
C PRO A 61 -9.29 14.63 -16.79
N TYR A 62 -10.48 14.99 -17.26
CA TYR A 62 -11.76 14.59 -16.65
C TYR A 62 -11.94 13.06 -16.68
N ASP A 63 -11.55 12.46 -17.79
CA ASP A 63 -11.47 11.03 -18.09
C ASP A 63 -10.58 10.22 -17.11
N GLN A 64 -9.68 10.88 -16.37
CA GLN A 64 -8.94 10.22 -15.31
C GLN A 64 -9.73 10.15 -13.99
N GLN A 65 -10.71 11.02 -13.75
CA GLN A 65 -11.43 11.09 -12.48
C GLN A 65 -12.39 9.92 -12.30
N ASP A 66 -13.16 9.58 -13.32
CA ASP A 66 -14.12 8.47 -13.27
C ASP A 66 -13.41 7.13 -13.04
N GLY A 67 -12.32 6.89 -13.77
CA GLY A 67 -11.50 5.69 -13.58
C GLY A 67 -10.77 5.64 -12.22
N ILE A 68 -10.49 6.78 -11.59
CA ILE A 68 -9.98 6.80 -10.20
C ILE A 68 -11.11 6.43 -9.23
N HIS A 69 -12.31 6.97 -9.41
CA HIS A 69 -13.44 6.72 -8.52
C HIS A 69 -13.81 5.24 -8.50
N SER A 70 -13.98 4.63 -9.67
CA SER A 70 -14.33 3.20 -9.78
C SER A 70 -13.27 2.30 -9.14
N ARG A 71 -11.97 2.60 -9.31
CA ARG A 71 -10.89 1.84 -8.64
C ARG A 71 -10.93 1.97 -7.11
N VAL A 72 -11.28 3.15 -6.61
CA VAL A 72 -11.43 3.38 -5.16
C VAL A 72 -12.62 2.61 -4.61
N GLU A 73 -13.74 2.59 -5.33
CA GLU A 73 -14.91 1.80 -4.94
C GLU A 73 -14.58 0.31 -4.89
N ILE A 74 -13.89 -0.22 -5.90
CA ILE A 74 -13.42 -1.62 -5.93
C ILE A 74 -12.54 -1.91 -4.72
N ARG A 75 -11.53 -1.06 -4.45
CA ARG A 75 -10.66 -1.23 -3.28
C ARG A 75 -11.45 -1.21 -1.97
N ASN A 76 -12.39 -0.29 -1.82
CA ASN A 76 -13.20 -0.16 -0.62
C ASN A 76 -14.10 -1.39 -0.42
N ALA A 77 -14.68 -1.92 -1.50
CA ALA A 77 -15.46 -3.16 -1.46
C ALA A 77 -14.59 -4.35 -1.00
N ILE A 78 -13.38 -4.50 -1.55
CA ILE A 78 -12.42 -5.54 -1.11
C ILE A 78 -12.04 -5.37 0.36
N HIS A 79 -11.74 -4.16 0.81
CA HIS A 79 -11.41 -3.91 2.21
C HIS A 79 -12.58 -4.19 3.16
N ALA A 80 -13.81 -3.86 2.75
CA ALA A 80 -15.02 -4.14 3.50
C ALA A 80 -15.36 -5.64 3.56
N GLY A 81 -14.82 -6.45 2.64
CA GLY A 81 -15.15 -7.87 2.50
C GLY A 81 -16.34 -8.13 1.56
N ASP A 82 -16.83 -7.10 0.86
CA ASP A 82 -17.86 -7.24 -0.18
C ASP A 82 -17.19 -7.58 -1.52
N ILE A 83 -16.79 -8.84 -1.64
CA ILE A 83 -16.03 -9.31 -2.80
C ILE A 83 -16.92 -9.48 -4.04
N ASP A 84 -18.21 -9.80 -3.86
CA ASP A 84 -19.17 -9.90 -4.96
C ASP A 84 -19.32 -8.56 -5.69
N THR A 85 -19.53 -7.47 -4.94
CA THR A 85 -19.59 -6.13 -5.51
C THR A 85 -18.27 -5.74 -6.17
N ALA A 86 -17.13 -6.12 -5.57
CA ALA A 86 -15.81 -5.86 -6.15
C ALA A 86 -15.64 -6.57 -7.51
N ILE A 87 -15.99 -7.85 -7.62
CA ILE A 87 -15.91 -8.63 -8.86
C ILE A 87 -16.80 -8.02 -9.95
N ASN A 88 -18.05 -7.66 -9.62
CA ASN A 88 -18.97 -7.04 -10.56
C ASN A 88 -18.40 -5.72 -11.10
N LYS A 89 -17.91 -4.84 -10.22
CA LYS A 89 -17.29 -3.57 -10.62
C LYS A 89 -16.00 -3.75 -11.43
N ILE A 90 -15.20 -4.77 -11.14
CA ILE A 90 -14.01 -5.10 -11.95
C ILE A 90 -14.44 -5.47 -13.37
N ASN A 91 -15.46 -6.33 -13.50
CA ASN A 91 -16.00 -6.73 -14.80
C ASN A 91 -16.64 -5.55 -15.56
N ASP A 92 -17.32 -4.64 -14.87
CA ASP A 92 -17.87 -3.42 -15.47
C ASP A 92 -16.78 -2.51 -16.04
N MET A 93 -15.64 -2.41 -15.34
CA MET A 93 -14.49 -1.63 -15.81
C MET A 93 -13.75 -2.31 -16.96
N ASN A 94 -13.48 -3.61 -16.83
CA ASN A 94 -12.83 -4.39 -17.87
C ASN A 94 -13.16 -5.89 -17.70
N PRO A 95 -14.05 -6.45 -18.55
CA PRO A 95 -14.47 -7.84 -18.48
C PRO A 95 -13.32 -8.85 -18.64
N GLN A 96 -12.21 -8.47 -19.28
CA GLN A 96 -11.14 -9.40 -19.63
C GLN A 96 -10.10 -9.60 -18.52
N ILE A 97 -10.08 -8.76 -17.47
CA ILE A 97 -9.04 -8.82 -16.43
C ILE A 97 -9.05 -10.17 -15.71
N LEU A 98 -10.23 -10.63 -15.30
CA LEU A 98 -10.37 -11.87 -14.51
C LEU A 98 -10.19 -13.13 -15.35
N ASP A 99 -10.33 -13.03 -16.67
CA ASP A 99 -10.06 -14.12 -17.61
C ASP A 99 -8.57 -14.18 -17.98
N THR A 100 -7.91 -13.01 -18.06
CA THR A 100 -6.48 -12.90 -18.40
C THR A 100 -5.57 -13.27 -17.23
N ASP A 101 -5.99 -13.00 -15.98
CA ASP A 101 -5.27 -13.40 -14.77
C ASP A 101 -6.12 -14.34 -13.88
N PRO A 102 -6.06 -15.66 -14.14
CA PRO A 102 -6.74 -16.66 -13.32
C PRO A 102 -6.28 -16.66 -11.86
N ALA A 103 -5.05 -16.22 -11.57
CA ALA A 103 -4.51 -16.18 -10.21
C ALA A 103 -5.10 -15.02 -9.40
N LEU A 104 -5.34 -13.87 -10.03
CA LEU A 104 -6.07 -12.76 -9.40
C LEU A 104 -7.52 -13.14 -9.11
N HIS A 105 -8.18 -13.78 -10.09
CA HIS A 105 -9.55 -14.24 -9.93
C HIS A 105 -9.66 -15.28 -8.81
N PHE A 106 -8.74 -16.26 -8.75
CA PHE A 106 -8.69 -17.22 -7.65
C PHE A 106 -8.48 -16.52 -6.29
N ALA A 107 -7.61 -15.52 -6.20
CA ALA A 107 -7.37 -14.78 -4.96
C ALA A 107 -8.62 -14.01 -4.48
N LEU A 108 -9.42 -13.43 -5.39
CA LEU A 108 -10.70 -12.81 -5.05
C LEU A 108 -11.70 -13.84 -4.54
N LEU A 109 -11.91 -14.95 -5.26
CA LEU A 109 -12.81 -16.02 -4.82
C LEU A 109 -12.40 -16.61 -3.47
N ARG A 110 -11.09 -16.72 -3.21
CA ARG A 110 -10.57 -17.15 -1.90
C ARG A 110 -10.93 -16.16 -0.79
N LEU A 111 -10.82 -14.85 -1.03
CA LEU A 111 -11.28 -13.86 -0.05
C LEU A 111 -12.77 -14.00 0.22
N GLN A 112 -13.58 -14.18 -0.81
CA GLN A 112 -15.02 -14.38 -0.66
C GLN A 112 -15.34 -15.63 0.19
N LEU A 113 -14.63 -16.73 -0.05
CA LEU A 113 -14.76 -17.93 0.77
C LEU A 113 -14.39 -17.67 2.23
N ILE A 114 -13.33 -16.91 2.51
CA ILE A 114 -12.95 -16.51 3.88
C ILE A 114 -14.08 -15.73 4.54
N GLU A 115 -14.71 -14.77 3.84
CA GLU A 115 -15.84 -14.00 4.39
C GLU A 115 -17.08 -14.85 4.65
N LEU A 116 -17.38 -15.79 3.75
CA LEU A 116 -18.45 -16.77 3.95
C LEU A 116 -18.18 -17.64 5.18
N ILE A 117 -16.97 -18.17 5.32
CA ILE A 117 -16.57 -18.96 6.49
C ILE A 117 -16.70 -18.13 7.77
N ARG A 118 -16.25 -16.87 7.79
CA ARG A 118 -16.42 -15.98 8.96
C ARG A 118 -17.89 -15.78 9.32
N THR A 119 -18.75 -15.63 8.33
CA THR A 119 -20.20 -15.47 8.54
C THR A 119 -20.83 -16.76 9.07
N CYS A 120 -20.47 -17.92 8.51
CA CYS A 120 -20.97 -19.23 8.92
C CYS A 120 -20.45 -19.68 10.30
N THR A 121 -19.32 -19.16 10.76
CA THR A 121 -18.71 -19.54 12.05
C THR A 121 -19.00 -18.54 13.17
N ALA A 122 -19.61 -17.39 12.84
CA ALA A 122 -19.96 -16.36 13.81
C ALA A 122 -21.10 -16.77 14.76
N THR A 123 -21.95 -17.71 14.35
CA THR A 123 -23.09 -18.21 15.14
C THR A 123 -22.95 -19.71 15.39
N ALA A 124 -23.23 -20.15 16.63
CA ALA A 124 -22.98 -21.52 17.09
C ALA A 124 -23.71 -22.64 16.31
N ASN A 125 -24.77 -22.30 15.55
CA ASN A 125 -25.56 -23.23 14.74
C ASN A 125 -25.61 -22.79 13.26
N ALA A 126 -24.69 -21.95 12.80
CA ALA A 126 -24.77 -21.46 11.43
C ALA A 126 -24.46 -22.57 10.40
N ASP A 127 -25.21 -22.51 9.32
CA ASP A 127 -25.10 -23.44 8.23
C ASP A 127 -23.80 -23.20 7.44
N ILE A 128 -22.95 -24.22 7.37
CA ILE A 128 -21.70 -24.21 6.59
C ILE A 128 -21.93 -24.54 5.11
N THR A 129 -23.14 -25.00 4.75
CA THR A 129 -23.52 -25.39 3.39
C THR A 129 -23.25 -24.29 2.34
N PRO A 130 -23.48 -22.98 2.60
CA PRO A 130 -23.15 -21.92 1.64
C PRO A 130 -21.66 -21.86 1.30
N ALA A 131 -20.79 -21.95 2.32
CA ALA A 131 -19.34 -21.94 2.13
C ALA A 131 -18.86 -23.18 1.36
N LEU A 132 -19.41 -24.36 1.70
CA LEU A 132 -19.10 -25.62 1.00
C LEU A 132 -19.54 -25.58 -0.47
N ASN A 133 -20.78 -25.17 -0.74
CA ASN A 133 -21.31 -25.06 -2.09
C ASN A 133 -20.48 -24.09 -2.93
N PHE A 134 -20.10 -22.94 -2.36
CA PHE A 134 -19.26 -21.97 -3.04
C PHE A 134 -17.87 -22.53 -3.36
N ALA A 135 -17.21 -23.17 -2.38
CA ALA A 135 -15.91 -23.78 -2.57
C ALA A 135 -15.95 -24.87 -3.66
N SER A 136 -16.95 -25.74 -3.64
CA SER A 136 -17.12 -26.82 -4.62
C SER A 136 -17.47 -26.31 -6.02
N ALA A 137 -18.31 -25.28 -6.14
CA ALA A 137 -18.74 -24.76 -7.43
C ALA A 137 -17.68 -23.87 -8.11
N GLN A 138 -17.02 -23.00 -7.36
CA GLN A 138 -16.17 -21.95 -7.92
C GLN A 138 -14.67 -22.23 -7.78
N LEU A 139 -14.20 -22.69 -6.61
CA LEU A 139 -12.78 -22.86 -6.33
C LEU A 139 -12.26 -24.25 -6.70
N ALA A 140 -13.02 -25.32 -6.45
CA ALA A 140 -12.55 -26.69 -6.67
C ALA A 140 -12.13 -26.99 -8.12
N PRO A 141 -12.88 -26.56 -9.17
CA PRO A 141 -12.44 -26.78 -10.56
C PRO A 141 -11.11 -26.09 -10.90
N ARG A 142 -10.84 -24.94 -10.28
CA ARG A 142 -9.62 -24.15 -10.48
C ARG A 142 -8.45 -24.68 -9.65
N ALA A 143 -8.73 -25.20 -8.45
CA ALA A 143 -7.75 -25.86 -7.61
C ALA A 143 -7.27 -27.18 -8.23
N ALA A 144 -8.15 -27.92 -8.90
CA ALA A 144 -7.80 -29.17 -9.56
C ALA A 144 -6.73 -29.02 -10.66
N THR A 145 -6.65 -27.84 -11.30
CA THR A 145 -5.67 -27.56 -12.36
C THR A 145 -4.35 -27.00 -11.85
N ASN A 146 -4.29 -26.56 -10.58
CA ASN A 146 -3.09 -25.92 -10.01
C ASN A 146 -2.85 -26.35 -8.55
N SER A 147 -1.74 -27.06 -8.33
CA SER A 147 -1.33 -27.53 -7.00
C SER A 147 -1.16 -26.43 -5.94
N GLY A 148 -0.79 -25.21 -6.35
CA GLY A 148 -0.71 -24.06 -5.43
C GLY A 148 -2.09 -23.61 -4.94
N PHE A 149 -3.06 -23.52 -5.85
CA PHE A 149 -4.45 -23.18 -5.52
C PHE A 149 -5.11 -24.24 -4.65
N LEU A 150 -4.77 -25.51 -4.87
CA LEU A 150 -5.24 -26.60 -4.03
C LEU A 150 -4.75 -26.46 -2.58
N LYS A 151 -3.47 -26.18 -2.36
CA LYS A 151 -2.93 -25.92 -1.01
C LYS A 151 -3.59 -24.72 -0.35
N ASP A 152 -3.79 -23.64 -1.10
CA ASP A 152 -4.45 -22.43 -0.61
C ASP A 152 -5.92 -22.69 -0.24
N LEU A 153 -6.62 -23.52 -1.03
CA LEU A 153 -7.99 -23.93 -0.76
C LEU A 153 -8.07 -24.82 0.48
N GLU A 154 -7.22 -25.84 0.61
CA GLU A 154 -7.15 -26.72 1.79
C GLU A 154 -6.90 -25.93 3.07
N LEU A 155 -5.96 -24.98 3.02
CA LEU A 155 -5.67 -24.10 4.15
C LEU A 155 -6.89 -23.22 4.50
N THR A 156 -7.58 -22.69 3.49
CA THR A 156 -8.78 -21.88 3.71
C THR A 156 -9.93 -22.72 4.27
N MET A 157 -10.14 -23.93 3.78
CA MET A 157 -11.16 -24.86 4.26
C MET A 157 -10.90 -25.33 5.69
N SER A 158 -9.64 -25.41 6.11
CA SER A 158 -9.27 -25.74 7.49
C SER A 158 -9.84 -24.72 8.49
N LEU A 159 -10.09 -23.47 8.07
CA LEU A 159 -10.74 -22.46 8.93
C LEU A 159 -12.13 -22.88 9.41
N LEU A 160 -12.87 -23.70 8.65
CA LEU A 160 -14.18 -24.22 9.09
C LEU A 160 -14.09 -25.13 10.32
N ILE A 161 -12.93 -25.78 10.52
CA ILE A 161 -12.71 -26.70 11.63
C ILE A 161 -12.22 -25.93 12.87
N PHE A 162 -11.37 -24.93 12.66
CA PHE A 162 -10.70 -24.24 13.74
C PHE A 162 -11.41 -22.97 14.21
N LEU A 163 -12.31 -22.37 13.44
CA LEU A 163 -13.11 -21.23 13.93
C LEU A 163 -14.26 -21.72 14.83
N PRO A 164 -14.58 -21.00 15.93
CA PRO A 164 -14.12 -19.66 16.31
C PRO A 164 -12.96 -19.65 17.35
N SER A 165 -12.02 -20.60 17.29
CA SER A 165 -10.92 -20.64 18.26
C SER A 165 -9.95 -19.45 18.11
N GLU A 166 -9.43 -18.97 19.24
CA GLU A 166 -8.49 -17.85 19.27
C GLU A 166 -7.01 -18.28 19.10
N ASN A 167 -6.70 -19.57 19.29
CA ASN A 167 -5.35 -20.12 19.16
C ASN A 167 -5.14 -20.78 17.79
N LEU A 168 -5.13 -19.96 16.75
CA LEU A 168 -4.89 -20.42 15.38
C LEU A 168 -3.38 -20.55 15.10
N GLN A 169 -3.03 -21.47 14.21
CA GLN A 169 -1.69 -21.52 13.64
C GLN A 169 -1.39 -20.20 12.89
N PRO A 170 -0.14 -19.69 12.90
CA PRO A 170 0.19 -18.39 12.29
C PRO A 170 -0.27 -18.24 10.83
N GLN A 171 -0.23 -19.33 10.06
CA GLN A 171 -0.67 -19.36 8.66
C GLN A 171 -2.18 -19.16 8.50
N LEU A 172 -2.99 -19.67 9.43
CA LEU A 172 -4.45 -19.51 9.43
C LEU A 172 -4.85 -18.11 9.94
N ASP A 173 -4.15 -17.62 10.97
CA ASP A 173 -4.34 -16.29 11.51
C ASP A 173 -4.04 -15.20 10.47
N GLU A 174 -3.02 -15.41 9.63
CA GLU A 174 -2.70 -14.50 8.53
C GLU A 174 -3.86 -14.35 7.52
N LEU A 175 -4.63 -15.41 7.27
CA LEU A 175 -5.79 -15.36 6.37
C LEU A 175 -6.93 -14.49 6.90
N LEU A 176 -7.05 -14.37 8.22
CA LEU A 176 -8.09 -13.57 8.87
C LEU A 176 -7.71 -12.10 9.02
N LYS A 177 -6.42 -11.77 8.87
CA LYS A 177 -5.91 -10.41 8.98
C LYS A 177 -6.27 -9.56 7.76
N PRO A 178 -6.45 -8.23 7.95
CA PRO A 178 -6.68 -7.31 6.83
C PRO A 178 -5.48 -7.16 5.88
N GLY A 179 -4.33 -7.78 6.20
CA GLY A 179 -3.16 -7.80 5.33
C GLY A 179 -3.45 -8.49 3.98
N LEU A 180 -4.15 -9.64 4.01
CA LEU A 180 -4.49 -10.37 2.80
C LEU A 180 -5.41 -9.56 1.89
N ARG A 181 -6.47 -8.96 2.45
CA ARG A 181 -7.39 -8.09 1.70
C ARG A 181 -6.66 -6.91 1.04
N ARG A 182 -5.73 -6.27 1.77
CA ARG A 182 -4.90 -5.19 1.23
C ARG A 182 -4.02 -5.65 0.07
N SER A 183 -3.34 -6.79 0.22
CA SER A 183 -2.47 -7.33 -0.84
C SER A 183 -3.26 -7.66 -2.12
N VAL A 184 -4.44 -8.27 -1.99
CA VAL A 184 -5.30 -8.55 -3.15
C VAL A 184 -5.83 -7.25 -3.77
N ALA A 185 -6.24 -6.28 -2.95
CA ALA A 185 -6.68 -4.98 -3.45
C ALA A 185 -5.57 -4.24 -4.23
N ASP A 186 -4.33 -4.30 -3.76
CA ASP A 186 -3.17 -3.74 -4.45
C ASP A 186 -2.94 -4.42 -5.81
N ARG A 187 -3.02 -5.76 -5.86
CA ARG A 187 -2.92 -6.53 -7.11
C ARG A 187 -4.05 -6.21 -8.10
N VAL A 188 -5.28 -6.06 -7.61
CA VAL A 188 -6.42 -5.63 -8.44
C VAL A 188 -6.18 -4.23 -9.01
N ASN A 189 -5.70 -3.30 -8.18
CA ASN A 189 -5.40 -1.94 -8.62
C ASN A 189 -4.31 -1.91 -9.70
N GLU A 190 -3.25 -2.69 -9.53
CA GLU A 190 -2.19 -2.86 -10.52
C GLU A 190 -2.74 -3.41 -11.85
N ALA A 191 -3.53 -4.49 -11.80
CA ALA A 191 -4.14 -5.07 -12.99
C ALA A 191 -5.06 -4.08 -13.74
N LEU A 192 -5.86 -3.30 -13.00
CA LEU A 192 -6.73 -2.26 -13.58
C LEU A 192 -5.91 -1.15 -14.25
N LEU A 193 -4.80 -0.72 -13.61
CA LEU A 193 -3.89 0.28 -14.19
C LEU A 193 -3.21 -0.23 -15.46
N LEU A 194 -2.67 -1.45 -15.44
CA LEU A 194 -2.02 -2.06 -16.60
C LEU A 194 -2.99 -2.24 -17.76
N SER A 195 -4.23 -2.65 -17.49
CA SER A 195 -5.26 -2.80 -18.53
C SER A 195 -5.67 -1.48 -19.18
N SER A 196 -5.54 -0.36 -18.45
CA SER A 196 -5.79 0.99 -18.95
C SER A 196 -4.58 1.60 -19.67
N ASN A 197 -3.56 0.79 -19.99
CA ASN A 197 -2.27 1.20 -20.54
C ASN A 197 -1.53 2.25 -19.67
N LYS A 198 -1.82 2.25 -18.37
CA LYS A 198 -1.13 3.07 -17.36
C LYS A 198 -0.07 2.22 -16.67
N ARG A 199 0.85 2.86 -15.96
CA ARG A 199 1.84 2.15 -15.16
C ARG A 199 1.13 1.42 -14.01
N GLY A 200 1.51 0.18 -13.75
CA GLY A 200 0.93 -0.64 -12.67
C GLY A 200 1.18 -0.11 -11.26
N GLU A 201 2.17 0.79 -11.10
CA GLU A 201 2.49 1.43 -9.82
C GLU A 201 2.88 2.91 -9.98
N ALA A 202 2.72 3.68 -8.91
CA ALA A 202 3.14 5.07 -8.83
C ALA A 202 4.66 5.23 -8.94
N ARG A 203 5.13 6.29 -9.61
CA ARG A 203 6.56 6.63 -9.75
C ARG A 203 7.26 6.79 -8.40
N VAL A 204 6.57 7.31 -7.38
CA VAL A 204 7.12 7.42 -6.02
C VAL A 204 7.57 6.06 -5.49
N ARG A 205 6.80 4.99 -5.70
CA ARG A 205 7.16 3.65 -5.21
C ARG A 205 8.43 3.14 -5.89
N GLN A 206 8.57 3.39 -7.20
CA GLN A 206 9.78 3.07 -7.95
C GLN A 206 11.00 3.84 -7.43
N LEU A 207 10.84 5.15 -7.16
CA LEU A 207 11.91 5.98 -6.61
C LEU A 207 12.36 5.50 -5.24
N VAL A 208 11.43 5.08 -4.37
CA VAL A 208 11.77 4.51 -3.06
C VAL A 208 12.55 3.20 -3.20
N ARG A 209 12.11 2.29 -4.08
CA ARG A 209 12.83 1.04 -4.35
C ARG A 209 14.21 1.30 -4.94
N MET A 210 14.31 2.21 -5.90
CA MET A 210 15.58 2.60 -6.53
C MET A 210 16.53 3.22 -5.51
N ARG A 211 16.03 4.06 -4.61
CA ARG A 211 16.81 4.62 -3.51
C ARG A 211 17.36 3.53 -2.61
N ALA A 212 16.51 2.61 -2.15
CA ALA A 212 16.93 1.49 -1.30
C ALA A 212 17.99 0.62 -1.97
N TRP A 213 17.80 0.31 -3.25
CA TRP A 213 18.78 -0.43 -4.04
C TRP A 213 20.11 0.33 -4.22
N ALA A 214 20.06 1.62 -4.53
CA ALA A 214 21.25 2.44 -4.72
C ALA A 214 22.05 2.59 -3.42
N GLU A 215 21.34 2.75 -2.31
CA GLU A 215 21.93 2.82 -0.96
C GLU A 215 22.64 1.51 -0.60
N GLU A 216 21.99 0.36 -0.78
CA GLU A 216 22.57 -0.96 -0.54
C GLU A 216 23.80 -1.21 -1.43
N THR A 217 23.67 -0.91 -2.72
CA THR A 217 24.74 -1.09 -3.71
C THR A 217 25.96 -0.22 -3.38
N ALA A 218 25.74 1.03 -2.98
CA ALA A 218 26.82 1.93 -2.62
C ALA A 218 27.53 1.50 -1.32
N ARG A 219 26.81 0.96 -0.34
CA ARG A 219 27.41 0.35 0.86
C ARG A 219 28.25 -0.87 0.52
N HIS A 220 27.74 -1.75 -0.33
CA HIS A 220 28.47 -2.94 -0.77
C HIS A 220 29.75 -2.58 -1.55
N GLN A 221 29.77 -1.44 -2.24
CA GLN A 221 30.95 -0.91 -2.94
C GLN A 221 31.89 -0.10 -2.04
N GLY A 222 31.62 0.00 -0.74
CA GLY A 222 32.45 0.75 0.21
C GLY A 222 32.48 2.26 -0.06
N LYS A 223 31.43 2.83 -0.66
CA LYS A 223 31.34 4.27 -0.85
C LYS A 223 31.11 4.96 0.50
N ASP A 224 31.74 6.12 0.67
CA ASP A 224 31.61 6.95 1.86
C ASP A 224 30.19 7.54 1.95
N LEU A 225 29.34 6.87 2.75
CA LEU A 225 27.96 7.24 3.01
C LEU A 225 27.76 7.46 4.51
N PRO A 226 26.90 8.42 4.89
CA PRO A 226 26.47 8.55 6.27
C PRO A 226 25.89 7.23 6.83
N PRO A 227 26.08 6.95 8.13
CA PRO A 227 25.60 5.71 8.75
C PRO A 227 24.07 5.58 8.68
N ALA A 228 23.35 6.71 8.74
CA ALA A 228 21.91 6.78 8.53
C ALA A 228 21.59 7.79 7.43
N LEU A 229 20.71 7.40 6.51
CA LEU A 229 20.13 8.26 5.49
C LEU A 229 18.63 8.41 5.76
N PRO A 230 18.21 9.30 6.68
CA PRO A 230 16.80 9.47 6.99
C PRO A 230 16.05 10.07 5.78
N LEU A 231 14.78 9.69 5.61
CA LEU A 231 13.90 10.25 4.57
C LEU A 231 13.37 11.66 4.93
N GLY A 232 13.75 12.20 6.09
CA GLY A 232 13.23 13.49 6.58
C GLY A 232 11.75 13.43 6.98
N LEU A 233 11.17 12.24 7.14
CA LEU A 233 9.78 12.04 7.57
C LEU A 233 9.59 12.07 9.09
N GLN A 234 10.69 12.20 9.84
CA GLN A 234 10.63 12.40 11.28
C GLN A 234 10.39 13.89 11.54
N VAL A 235 9.26 14.21 12.16
CA VAL A 235 9.01 15.56 12.69
C VAL A 235 10.11 15.86 13.70
N SER A 236 10.97 16.84 13.40
CA SER A 236 11.93 17.33 14.38
C SER A 236 11.17 17.78 15.63
N PRO A 237 11.43 17.21 16.82
CA PRO A 237 10.69 17.53 18.03
C PRO A 237 11.09 18.90 18.64
N GLY A 238 11.27 19.93 17.82
CA GLY A 238 11.79 21.22 18.27
C GLY A 238 11.33 22.45 17.48
N ALA A 239 10.24 22.35 16.72
CA ALA A 239 9.71 23.49 15.95
C ALA A 239 8.38 24.06 16.50
N ASP A 240 7.99 23.70 17.72
CA ASP A 240 6.90 24.36 18.45
C ASP A 240 7.43 24.78 19.82
N GLY A 241 7.54 26.09 20.06
CA GLY A 241 7.79 26.60 21.42
C GLY A 241 8.66 27.84 21.56
N VAL A 242 8.43 28.92 20.79
CA VAL A 242 8.68 30.30 21.28
C VAL A 242 7.60 31.23 20.71
N MET A 243 6.40 31.14 21.27
CA MET A 243 5.43 32.24 21.26
C MET A 243 4.80 32.25 22.65
N ASP A 244 5.42 32.95 23.59
CA ASP A 244 4.72 33.94 24.42
C ASP A 244 5.74 34.70 25.28
N ASP A 245 5.33 35.91 25.69
CA ASP A 245 5.94 36.75 26.71
C ASP A 245 6.99 37.78 26.27
N ALA A 246 6.51 38.85 25.63
CA ALA A 246 6.89 40.22 25.99
C ALA A 246 6.05 41.23 25.19
N MET A 247 4.99 41.78 25.80
CA MET A 247 4.79 43.24 25.92
C MET A 247 3.50 43.52 26.72
N VAL A 248 3.65 43.93 27.97
CA VAL A 248 2.69 44.78 28.69
C VAL A 248 3.45 46.06 29.03
N PRO A 249 2.83 47.22 28.78
CA PRO A 249 2.53 48.10 29.90
C PRO A 249 1.03 48.32 30.10
#